data_AF-A0A9K3P9C8-F1
#
_entry.id   AF-A0A9K3P9C8-F1
#
_cell.length_a   1.000
_cell.length_b   1.000
_cell.length_c   1.000
_cell.angle_alpha   90.00
_cell.angle_beta   90.00
_cell.angle_gamma   90.00
#
_symmetry.space_group_name_H-M   'P 1'
#
loop_
_entity.id
_entity.type
_entity.pdbx_description
1 polymer ?
#
loop_
_entity_poly.entity_id
_entity_poly.type
_entity_poly.pdbx_seq_one_letter_code
_entity_poly.pdbx_strand_id
1 'polypeptide(L)'
;MKVGTFPMFLEGPVRYMKTIQDDKEKMEDMYERVLASGLRDHGLKMYYLSASLEGQTYDMGRQIAFAPGWLENQSIWMHMSYKYYLQLLRGKLYEQFFAEYREGGILPFMNATTYGRPLTECSSFIASSAFPDPSIHGMVFLARLSGSTAEFMDIYKLMFLGPTPFFLNKDGEVEFQVTPALPSWLFVDETADGKAMYDEDGQAIVSFKLFGQIPVTYHNPDASDLYGVSPKKYVITMRDGSVETVEDSAVPNKLAVKIRRTTKVASIDAFF
;
A
#
# COMPACT_ATOMS: atom_id res chain seq x y z
N MET A 1 32.55 1.17 -26.72
CA MET A 1 31.98 0.77 -25.41
C MET A 1 30.95 -0.32 -25.70
N LYS A 2 31.12 -1.53 -25.18
CA LYS A 2 30.13 -2.61 -25.37
C LYS A 2 29.14 -2.48 -24.21
N VAL A 3 27.92 -2.05 -24.48
CA VAL A 3 26.86 -2.01 -23.47
C VAL A 3 26.44 -3.45 -23.21
N GLY A 4 26.67 -3.96 -22.00
CA GLY A 4 26.16 -5.27 -21.60
C GLY A 4 24.65 -5.19 -21.38
N THR A 5 23.90 -6.19 -21.84
CA THR A 5 22.47 -6.28 -21.56
C THR A 5 22.29 -6.87 -20.17
N PHE A 6 21.85 -6.06 -19.22
CA PHE A 6 21.53 -6.52 -17.87
C PHE A 6 20.18 -7.26 -17.88
N PRO A 7 20.00 -8.30 -17.05
CA PRO A 7 18.70 -8.83 -16.71
C PRO A 7 17.77 -7.73 -16.17
N MET A 8 16.47 -7.97 -16.22
CA MET A 8 15.51 -7.04 -15.64
C MET A 8 15.67 -7.00 -14.11
N PHE A 9 15.62 -5.79 -13.55
CA PHE A 9 15.51 -5.55 -12.12
C PHE A 9 14.21 -4.80 -11.87
N LEU A 10 13.47 -5.18 -10.83
CA LEU A 10 12.19 -4.55 -10.49
C LEU A 10 12.34 -3.05 -10.22
N GLU A 11 13.52 -2.60 -9.79
CA GLU A 11 13.80 -1.18 -9.60
C GLU A 11 13.61 -0.35 -10.90
N GLY A 12 13.95 -0.89 -12.07
CA GLY A 12 13.79 -0.17 -13.34
C GLY A 12 12.34 0.26 -13.60
N PRO A 13 11.39 -0.69 -13.70
CA PRO A 13 9.96 -0.40 -13.80
C PRO A 13 9.47 0.52 -12.67
N VAL A 14 9.83 0.26 -11.41
CA VAL A 14 9.43 1.09 -10.26
C VAL A 14 9.87 2.55 -10.43
N ARG A 15 11.09 2.79 -10.92
CA ARG A 15 11.61 4.14 -11.15
C ARG A 15 10.90 4.82 -12.31
N TYR A 16 10.60 4.08 -13.38
CA TYR A 16 9.84 4.61 -14.50
C TYR A 16 8.41 4.98 -14.08
N MET A 17 7.70 4.08 -13.39
CA MET A 17 6.33 4.32 -12.91
C MET A 17 6.21 5.58 -12.04
N LYS A 18 7.26 5.92 -11.26
CA LYS A 18 7.30 7.18 -10.49
C LYS A 18 7.24 8.44 -11.37
N THR A 19 7.64 8.36 -12.63
CA THR A 19 7.68 9.49 -13.57
C THR A 19 6.42 9.61 -14.43
N ILE A 20 5.55 8.60 -14.40
CA ILE A 20 4.37 8.50 -15.27
C ILE A 20 3.07 8.30 -14.47
N GLN A 21 3.04 8.67 -13.20
CA GLN A 21 1.90 8.39 -12.29
C GLN A 21 0.56 8.96 -12.79
N ASP A 22 0.60 10.04 -13.55
CA ASP A 22 -0.60 10.69 -14.11
C ASP A 22 -1.04 10.10 -15.47
N ASP A 23 -0.26 9.17 -16.05
CA ASP A 23 -0.53 8.53 -17.33
C ASP A 23 -1.01 7.08 -17.10
N LYS A 24 -2.33 6.93 -16.99
CA LYS A 24 -2.98 5.66 -16.65
C LYS A 24 -2.64 4.55 -17.65
N GLU A 25 -2.68 4.85 -18.95
CA GLU A 25 -2.39 3.85 -20.00
C GLU A 25 -0.96 3.33 -19.89
N LYS A 26 0.03 4.21 -19.67
CA LYS A 26 1.41 3.78 -19.47
C LYS A 26 1.63 3.02 -18.16
N MET A 27 0.90 3.38 -17.10
CA MET A 27 0.97 2.66 -15.82
C MET A 27 0.42 1.25 -15.96
N GLU A 28 -0.70 1.07 -16.65
CA GLU A 28 -1.30 -0.23 -16.96
C GLU A 28 -0.40 -1.06 -17.89
N ASP A 29 0.11 -0.49 -18.98
CA ASP A 29 1.08 -1.17 -19.86
C ASP A 29 2.33 -1.63 -19.07
N MET A 30 2.84 -0.79 -18.16
CA MET A 30 3.99 -1.16 -17.34
C MET A 30 3.65 -2.29 -16.35
N TYR A 31 2.48 -2.25 -15.71
CA TYR A 31 2.01 -3.34 -14.84
C TYR A 31 1.94 -4.67 -15.60
N GLU A 32 1.27 -4.69 -16.76
CA GLU A 32 1.12 -5.89 -17.58
C GLU A 32 2.47 -6.43 -18.08
N ARG A 33 3.39 -5.54 -18.49
CA ARG A 33 4.75 -5.95 -18.88
C ARG A 33 5.51 -6.56 -17.73
N VAL A 34 5.44 -6.00 -16.53
CA VAL A 34 6.13 -6.55 -15.35
C VAL A 34 5.51 -7.89 -14.97
N LEU A 35 4.19 -8.00 -14.98
CA LEU A 35 3.46 -9.24 -14.70
C LEU A 35 3.81 -10.37 -15.68
N ALA A 36 3.95 -10.05 -16.96
CA ALA A 36 4.33 -11.00 -18.02
C ALA A 36 5.85 -11.22 -18.15
N SER A 37 6.67 -10.51 -17.36
CA SER A 37 8.13 -10.59 -17.43
C SER A 37 8.71 -11.71 -16.55
N GLY A 38 10.01 -11.96 -16.69
CA GLY A 38 10.76 -12.82 -15.77
C GLY A 38 10.92 -12.28 -14.33
N LEU A 39 10.19 -11.21 -13.95
CA LEU A 39 10.15 -10.67 -12.59
C LEU A 39 9.02 -11.25 -11.74
N ARG A 40 8.10 -12.04 -12.29
CA ARG A 40 7.00 -12.65 -11.53
C ARG A 40 7.39 -14.02 -10.99
N ASP A 41 7.27 -14.19 -9.67
CA ASP A 41 7.20 -15.49 -9.04
C ASP A 41 5.76 -15.99 -9.14
N HIS A 42 5.51 -16.95 -10.04
CA HIS A 42 4.17 -17.51 -10.22
C HIS A 42 3.73 -18.44 -9.08
N GLY A 43 4.67 -19.04 -8.35
CA GLY A 43 4.37 -19.94 -7.23
C GLY A 43 3.90 -19.15 -6.01
N LEU A 44 4.60 -18.07 -5.70
CA LEU A 44 4.30 -17.21 -4.56
C LEU A 44 3.40 -16.02 -4.91
N LYS A 45 3.15 -15.77 -6.19
CA LYS A 45 2.37 -14.62 -6.67
C LYS A 45 2.94 -13.29 -6.18
N MET A 46 4.26 -13.17 -6.25
CA MET A 46 5.01 -11.99 -5.83
C MET A 46 6.06 -11.62 -6.87
N TYR A 47 6.76 -10.51 -6.67
CA TYR A 47 7.76 -10.02 -7.62
C TYR A 47 9.18 -10.24 -7.12
N TYR A 48 10.02 -10.84 -7.96
CA TYR A 48 11.45 -10.96 -7.75
C TYR A 48 12.13 -9.60 -7.76
N LEU A 49 13.25 -9.48 -7.04
CA LEU A 49 14.12 -8.31 -7.12
C LEU A 49 14.75 -8.16 -8.51
N SER A 50 15.13 -9.28 -9.11
CA SER A 50 15.71 -9.39 -10.45
C SER A 50 15.15 -10.63 -11.16
N ALA A 51 15.17 -10.60 -12.50
CA ALA A 51 15.07 -11.83 -13.27
C ALA A 51 16.29 -12.73 -13.02
N SER A 52 16.28 -13.94 -13.59
CA SER A 52 17.41 -14.88 -13.48
C SER A 52 18.73 -14.22 -13.87
N LEU A 53 19.75 -14.41 -13.02
CA LEU A 53 21.11 -13.97 -13.27
C LEU A 53 21.96 -15.07 -13.93
N GLU A 54 21.35 -16.18 -14.35
CA GLU A 54 22.03 -17.26 -15.05
C GLU A 54 22.73 -16.76 -16.32
N GLY A 55 23.97 -17.21 -16.54
CA GLY A 55 24.80 -16.80 -17.67
C GLY A 55 25.39 -15.39 -17.58
N GLN A 56 25.12 -14.64 -16.50
CA GLN A 56 25.75 -13.33 -16.29
C GLN A 56 27.19 -13.47 -15.79
N THR A 57 27.96 -12.39 -15.90
CA THR A 57 29.36 -12.35 -15.46
C THR A 57 29.50 -11.82 -14.03
N TYR A 58 30.65 -12.07 -13.40
CA TYR A 58 30.97 -11.56 -12.06
C TYR A 58 31.01 -10.02 -11.96
N ASP A 59 31.08 -9.31 -13.08
CA ASP A 59 31.03 -7.84 -13.13
C ASP A 59 29.66 -7.28 -12.69
N MET A 60 28.61 -8.12 -12.63
CA MET A 60 27.30 -7.79 -12.04
C MET A 60 27.35 -7.52 -10.52
N GLY A 61 28.49 -7.79 -9.88
CA GLY A 61 28.70 -7.64 -8.46
C GLY A 61 28.35 -8.89 -7.64
N ARG A 62 28.51 -8.79 -6.33
CA ARG A 62 28.46 -9.94 -5.39
C ARG A 62 27.17 -10.76 -5.43
N GLN A 63 26.07 -10.18 -5.91
CA GLN A 63 24.77 -10.86 -5.95
C GLN A 63 24.81 -12.17 -6.73
N ILE A 64 25.67 -12.28 -7.75
CA ILE A 64 25.83 -13.52 -8.53
C ILE A 64 26.39 -14.69 -7.71
N ALA A 65 27.02 -14.42 -6.56
CA ALA A 65 27.54 -15.45 -5.67
C ALA A 65 26.45 -16.11 -4.81
N PHE A 66 25.25 -15.51 -4.71
CA PHE A 66 24.13 -16.10 -4.00
C PHE A 66 23.38 -17.08 -4.89
N ALA A 67 22.82 -18.13 -4.30
CA ALA A 67 21.87 -18.99 -5.00
C ALA A 67 20.67 -18.15 -5.51
N PRO A 68 20.09 -18.48 -6.68
CA PRO A 68 18.82 -17.91 -7.11
C PRO A 68 17.76 -18.03 -6.01
N GLY A 69 16.90 -17.04 -5.87
CA GLY A 69 15.90 -17.01 -4.80
C GLY A 69 16.43 -16.60 -3.43
N TRP A 70 17.71 -16.27 -3.29
CA TRP A 70 18.34 -15.91 -2.02
C TRP A 70 18.99 -14.52 -2.04
N LEU A 71 18.78 -13.77 -0.95
CA LEU A 71 19.31 -12.42 -0.78
C LEU A 71 19.07 -11.54 -2.02
N GLU A 72 20.06 -10.84 -2.56
CA GLU A 72 19.86 -9.95 -3.71
C GLU A 72 19.71 -10.69 -5.06
N ASN A 73 19.82 -12.02 -5.12
CA ASN A 73 19.70 -12.79 -6.36
C ASN A 73 18.31 -13.44 -6.48
N GLN A 74 17.45 -12.87 -7.34
CA GLN A 74 16.14 -13.44 -7.68
C GLN A 74 15.24 -13.80 -6.47
N SER A 75 15.47 -13.22 -5.29
CA SER A 75 14.55 -13.39 -4.16
C SER A 75 13.37 -12.43 -4.28
N ILE A 76 12.35 -12.59 -3.43
CA ILE A 76 11.33 -11.57 -3.23
C ILE A 76 11.85 -10.59 -2.19
N TRP A 77 12.44 -9.50 -2.67
CA TRP A 77 12.98 -8.45 -1.79
C TRP A 77 11.86 -7.50 -1.36
N MET A 78 11.34 -7.73 -0.16
CA MET A 78 10.11 -7.09 0.35
C MET A 78 10.12 -5.57 0.18
N HIS A 79 11.26 -4.90 0.39
CA HIS A 79 11.32 -3.45 0.26
C HIS A 79 11.08 -3.00 -1.19
N MET A 80 11.60 -3.73 -2.17
CA MET A 80 11.41 -3.41 -3.58
C MET A 80 10.01 -3.78 -4.06
N SER A 81 9.48 -4.93 -3.62
CA SER A 81 8.09 -5.31 -3.91
C SER A 81 7.11 -4.26 -3.37
N TYR A 82 7.32 -3.74 -2.16
CA TYR A 82 6.44 -2.72 -1.59
C TYR A 82 6.54 -1.37 -2.31
N LYS A 83 7.74 -1.00 -2.79
CA LYS A 83 7.88 0.18 -3.67
C LYS A 83 7.10 0.03 -4.97
N TYR A 84 7.03 -1.19 -5.52
CA TYR A 84 6.24 -1.50 -6.71
C TYR A 84 4.75 -1.39 -6.44
N TYR A 85 4.23 -2.05 -5.40
CA TYR A 85 2.82 -1.94 -5.01
C TYR A 85 2.43 -0.49 -4.71
N LEU A 86 3.30 0.26 -4.04
CA LEU A 86 3.12 1.69 -3.81
C LEU A 86 3.00 2.50 -5.11
N GLN A 87 3.66 2.10 -6.20
CA GLN A 87 3.48 2.77 -7.49
C GLN A 87 2.13 2.46 -8.13
N LEU A 88 1.61 1.23 -7.99
CA LEU A 88 0.25 0.90 -8.44
C LEU A 88 -0.77 1.80 -7.73
N LEU A 89 -0.64 1.94 -6.41
CA LEU A 89 -1.51 2.80 -5.62
C LEU A 89 -1.39 4.28 -6.01
N ARG A 90 -0.17 4.80 -6.20
CA ARG A 90 0.06 6.18 -6.63
C ARG A 90 -0.45 6.47 -8.05
N GLY A 91 -0.35 5.49 -8.95
CA GLY A 91 -0.92 5.54 -10.29
C GLY A 91 -2.42 5.29 -10.36
N LYS A 92 -3.10 5.10 -9.22
CA LYS A 92 -4.53 4.81 -9.13
C LYS A 92 -4.95 3.52 -9.83
N LEU A 93 -4.03 2.56 -9.96
CA LEU A 93 -4.30 1.19 -10.42
C LEU A 93 -4.86 0.39 -9.23
N TYR A 94 -6.01 0.81 -8.71
CA TYR A 94 -6.56 0.27 -7.45
C TYR A 94 -6.93 -1.21 -7.58
N GLU A 95 -7.55 -1.60 -8.69
CA GLU A 95 -7.93 -3.00 -8.92
C GLU A 95 -6.70 -3.91 -8.95
N GLN A 96 -5.67 -3.53 -9.71
CA GLN A 96 -4.42 -4.28 -9.79
C GLN A 96 -3.72 -4.30 -8.43
N PHE A 97 -3.66 -3.16 -7.73
CA PHE A 97 -3.08 -3.08 -6.39
C PHE A 97 -3.79 -4.02 -5.42
N PHE A 98 -5.11 -4.02 -5.35
CA PHE A 98 -5.87 -4.87 -4.41
C PHE A 98 -5.94 -6.34 -4.83
N ALA A 99 -5.80 -6.65 -6.12
CA ALA A 99 -5.56 -8.02 -6.59
C ALA A 99 -4.23 -8.54 -6.03
N GLU A 100 -3.12 -7.83 -6.25
CA GLU A 100 -1.82 -8.20 -5.69
C GLU A 100 -1.83 -8.26 -4.16
N TYR A 101 -2.55 -7.34 -3.52
CA TYR A 101 -2.71 -7.26 -2.08
C TYR A 101 -3.35 -8.55 -1.52
N ARG A 102 -4.48 -8.99 -2.09
CA ARG A 102 -5.19 -10.22 -1.68
C ARG A 102 -4.46 -11.51 -2.06
N GLU A 103 -3.62 -11.49 -3.09
CA GLU A 103 -2.76 -12.62 -3.46
C GLU A 103 -1.54 -12.81 -2.55
N GLY A 104 -1.39 -11.99 -1.49
CA GLY A 104 -0.29 -12.10 -0.54
C GLY A 104 0.88 -11.17 -0.84
N GLY A 105 0.71 -10.17 -1.70
CA GLY A 105 1.73 -9.16 -1.97
C GLY A 105 2.12 -8.34 -0.75
N ILE A 106 1.22 -8.21 0.24
CA ILE A 106 1.47 -7.49 1.50
C ILE A 106 1.21 -8.40 2.71
N LEU A 107 1.99 -8.18 3.77
CA LEU A 107 2.10 -9.03 4.96
C LEU A 107 0.78 -9.58 5.52
N PRO A 108 -0.27 -8.77 5.77
CA PRO A 108 -1.50 -9.29 6.39
C PRO A 108 -2.25 -10.33 5.56
N PHE A 109 -1.93 -10.47 4.27
CA PHE A 109 -2.59 -11.38 3.33
C PHE A 109 -1.69 -12.55 2.90
N MET A 110 -0.52 -12.69 3.53
CA MET A 110 0.35 -13.84 3.32
C MET A 110 -0.13 -15.04 4.15
N ASN A 111 0.18 -16.26 3.72
CA ASN A 111 -0.02 -17.44 4.53
C ASN A 111 1.00 -17.46 5.69
N ALA A 112 0.54 -17.32 6.94
CA ALA A 112 1.43 -17.25 8.11
C ALA A 112 2.30 -18.50 8.30
N THR A 113 1.79 -19.69 7.95
CA THR A 113 2.54 -20.95 8.03
C THR A 113 3.69 -20.98 7.03
N THR A 114 3.43 -20.60 5.78
CA THR A 114 4.45 -20.50 4.73
C THR A 114 5.44 -19.37 5.00
N TYR A 115 4.95 -18.21 5.46
CA TYR A 115 5.79 -17.09 5.88
C TYR A 115 6.73 -17.53 7.02
N GLY A 116 6.24 -18.33 7.97
CA GLY A 116 7.05 -18.92 9.04
C GLY A 116 7.34 -17.95 10.20
N ARG A 117 6.69 -16.78 10.22
CA ARG A 117 6.76 -15.77 11.29
C ARG A 117 5.39 -15.09 11.48
N PRO A 118 5.16 -14.37 12.58
CA PRO A 118 3.95 -13.57 12.72
C PRO A 118 3.82 -12.54 11.60
N LEU A 119 2.63 -12.38 11.02
CA LEU A 119 2.36 -11.39 9.96
C LEU A 119 2.43 -9.92 10.47
N THR A 120 2.58 -9.74 11.77
CA THR A 120 2.87 -8.45 12.41
C THR A 120 4.37 -8.11 12.38
N GLU A 121 5.24 -9.05 12.01
CA GLU A 121 6.68 -8.87 11.92
C GLU A 121 7.13 -8.82 10.46
N CYS A 122 7.69 -7.68 10.05
CA CYS A 122 8.20 -7.49 8.69
C CYS A 122 9.58 -8.17 8.50
N SER A 123 9.93 -8.44 7.24
CA SER A 123 11.18 -9.10 6.84
C SER A 123 12.00 -8.32 5.81
N SER A 124 13.24 -8.76 5.58
CA SER A 124 14.05 -8.22 4.49
C SER A 124 13.64 -8.81 3.14
N PHE A 125 13.56 -10.14 3.08
CA PHE A 125 13.21 -10.86 1.87
C PHE A 125 12.50 -12.17 2.19
N ILE A 126 11.89 -12.75 1.16
CA ILE A 126 11.30 -14.09 1.16
C ILE A 126 12.12 -14.96 0.21
N ALA A 127 12.46 -16.17 0.65
CA ALA A 127 13.08 -17.17 -0.22
C ALA A 127 12.08 -17.57 -1.30
N SER A 128 12.42 -17.29 -2.54
CA SER A 128 11.47 -17.38 -3.64
C SER A 128 11.36 -18.81 -4.20
N SER A 129 10.43 -19.06 -5.12
CA SER A 129 10.32 -20.34 -5.82
C SER A 129 11.55 -20.68 -6.69
N ALA A 130 12.45 -19.73 -6.95
CA ALA A 130 13.72 -19.99 -7.62
C ALA A 130 14.78 -20.63 -6.69
N PHE A 131 14.56 -20.67 -5.37
CA PHE A 131 15.54 -21.23 -4.44
C PHE A 131 15.68 -22.75 -4.61
N PRO A 132 16.90 -23.33 -4.58
CA PRO A 132 17.06 -24.77 -4.83
C PRO A 132 16.36 -25.69 -3.84
N ASP A 133 16.20 -25.25 -2.58
CA ASP A 133 15.49 -26.03 -1.55
C ASP A 133 14.01 -25.61 -1.49
N PRO A 134 13.07 -26.46 -1.94
CA PRO A 134 11.65 -26.14 -1.92
C PRO A 134 11.06 -26.06 -0.51
N SER A 135 11.73 -26.61 0.52
CA SER A 135 11.20 -26.63 1.88
C SER A 135 11.11 -25.24 2.52
N ILE A 136 11.82 -24.25 1.96
CA ILE A 136 11.82 -22.86 2.48
C ILE A 136 11.17 -21.85 1.53
N HIS A 137 10.57 -22.30 0.43
CA HIS A 137 9.87 -21.40 -0.49
C HIS A 137 8.75 -20.66 0.24
N GLY A 138 8.75 -19.34 0.14
CA GLY A 138 7.80 -18.47 0.83
C GLY A 138 8.18 -18.10 2.27
N MET A 139 9.23 -18.71 2.84
CA MET A 139 9.73 -18.35 4.17
C MET A 139 10.49 -17.03 4.18
N VAL A 140 10.34 -16.26 5.26
CA VAL A 140 11.04 -14.97 5.48
C VAL A 140 12.45 -15.16 5.99
N PHE A 141 13.32 -14.23 5.59
CA PHE A 141 14.64 -14.05 6.21
C PHE A 141 14.96 -12.58 6.48
N LEU A 142 15.78 -12.35 7.51
CA LEU A 142 16.31 -11.04 7.88
C LEU A 142 17.76 -10.95 7.42
N ALA A 143 17.99 -10.13 6.39
CA ALA A 143 19.34 -9.76 5.98
C ALA A 143 19.86 -8.62 6.88
N ARG A 144 19.01 -7.61 7.14
CA ARG A 144 19.25 -6.42 7.98
C ARG A 144 17.91 -5.84 8.49
N LEU A 145 17.91 -4.58 8.92
CA LEU A 145 16.69 -3.77 9.08
C LEU A 145 16.08 -3.48 7.69
N SER A 146 14.79 -3.71 7.54
CA SER A 146 14.08 -3.58 6.26
C SER A 146 13.43 -2.21 6.10
N GLY A 147 13.58 -1.63 4.90
CA GLY A 147 12.86 -0.40 4.52
C GLY A 147 11.37 -0.61 4.22
N SER A 148 10.89 -1.87 4.16
CA SER A 148 9.50 -2.21 3.88
C SER A 148 8.49 -1.52 4.79
N THR A 149 8.84 -1.31 6.07
CA THR A 149 7.97 -0.59 7.02
C THR A 149 7.67 0.83 6.55
N ALA A 150 8.65 1.56 6.00
CA ALA A 150 8.43 2.92 5.51
C ALA A 150 7.46 2.93 4.32
N GLU A 151 7.62 1.99 3.38
CA GLU A 151 6.72 1.88 2.22
C GLU A 151 5.31 1.47 2.65
N PHE A 152 5.17 0.55 3.62
CA PHE A 152 3.85 0.18 4.15
C PHE A 152 3.16 1.37 4.83
N MET A 153 3.89 2.21 5.57
CA MET A 153 3.33 3.43 6.16
C MET A 153 2.84 4.41 5.09
N ASP A 154 3.52 4.50 3.95
CA ASP A 154 3.06 5.33 2.82
C ASP A 154 1.85 4.72 2.12
N ILE A 155 1.80 3.39 1.95
CA ILE A 155 0.61 2.68 1.46
C ILE A 155 -0.58 2.95 2.38
N TYR A 156 -0.42 2.77 3.69
CA TYR A 156 -1.46 2.99 4.68
C TYR A 156 -1.99 4.43 4.64
N LYS A 157 -1.08 5.43 4.57
CA LYS A 157 -1.49 6.83 4.42
C LYS A 157 -2.28 7.06 3.13
N LEU A 158 -1.84 6.54 1.99
CA LEU A 158 -2.54 6.72 0.73
C LEU A 158 -3.91 6.02 0.73
N MET A 159 -4.00 4.82 1.31
CA MET A 159 -5.25 4.07 1.43
C MET A 159 -6.29 4.80 2.27
N PHE A 160 -5.91 5.33 3.43
CA PHE A 160 -6.87 5.99 4.32
C PHE A 160 -6.99 7.49 4.05
N LEU A 161 -5.88 8.23 4.04
CA LEU A 161 -5.91 9.69 3.95
C LEU A 161 -5.96 10.23 2.53
N GLY A 162 -5.42 9.49 1.56
CA GLY A 162 -5.13 9.99 0.23
C GLY A 162 -3.80 10.76 0.14
N PRO A 163 -3.45 11.28 -1.05
CA PRO A 163 -2.13 11.83 -1.34
C PRO A 163 -1.87 13.21 -0.72
N THR A 164 -2.92 14.00 -0.49
CA THR A 164 -2.78 15.39 -0.03
C THR A 164 -3.93 15.75 0.91
N PRO A 165 -3.95 15.20 2.14
CA PRO A 165 -5.07 15.42 3.05
C PRO A 165 -5.20 16.87 3.53
N PHE A 166 -4.15 17.67 3.40
CA PHE A 166 -4.17 19.12 3.62
C PHE A 166 -3.64 19.83 2.39
N PHE A 167 -4.43 20.73 1.82
CA PHE A 167 -4.08 21.50 0.62
C PHE A 167 -4.50 22.96 0.77
N LEU A 168 -4.03 23.82 -0.13
CA LEU A 168 -4.45 25.21 -0.21
C LEU A 168 -5.57 25.33 -1.24
N ASN A 169 -6.68 25.97 -0.86
CA ASN A 169 -7.73 26.33 -1.79
C ASN A 169 -7.32 27.54 -2.66
N LYS A 170 -8.21 28.00 -3.54
CA LYS A 170 -7.95 29.10 -4.48
C LYS A 170 -7.64 30.44 -3.78
N ASP A 171 -8.13 30.61 -2.54
CA ASP A 171 -7.93 31.80 -1.73
C ASP A 171 -6.67 31.72 -0.86
N GLY A 172 -5.90 30.62 -0.96
CA GLY A 172 -4.69 30.39 -0.20
C GLY A 172 -4.94 29.92 1.24
N GLU A 173 -6.17 29.49 1.55
CA GLU A 173 -6.52 28.93 2.84
C GLU A 173 -6.31 27.41 2.87
N VAL A 174 -5.83 26.90 4.00
CA VAL A 174 -5.67 25.45 4.21
C VAL A 174 -7.04 24.79 4.35
N GLU A 175 -7.31 23.73 3.60
CA GLU A 175 -8.45 22.84 3.78
C GLU A 175 -7.98 21.43 4.15
N PHE A 176 -8.88 20.63 4.70
CA PHE A 176 -8.64 19.21 5.00
C PHE A 176 -9.66 18.34 4.29
N GLN A 177 -9.19 17.30 3.59
CA GLN A 177 -10.05 16.34 2.92
C GLN A 177 -9.39 14.98 2.96
N VAL A 178 -10.17 13.94 3.20
CA VAL A 178 -9.70 12.57 2.96
C VAL A 178 -10.11 12.13 1.56
N THR A 179 -9.22 11.42 0.88
CA THR A 179 -9.48 10.83 -0.44
C THR A 179 -8.97 9.40 -0.43
N PRO A 180 -9.68 8.49 0.25
CA PRO A 180 -9.24 7.12 0.45
C PRO A 180 -9.06 6.36 -0.86
N ALA A 181 -8.42 5.21 -0.74
CA ALA A 181 -8.39 4.14 -1.72
C ALA A 181 -8.64 2.83 -0.97
N LEU A 182 -9.90 2.60 -0.58
CA LEU A 182 -10.31 1.43 0.18
C LEU A 182 -11.35 0.62 -0.60
N PRO A 183 -11.14 -0.68 -0.83
CA PRO A 183 -12.17 -1.53 -1.40
C PRO A 183 -13.27 -1.80 -0.38
N SER A 184 -14.46 -2.02 -0.89
CA SER A 184 -15.67 -2.48 -0.22
C SER A 184 -15.42 -3.62 0.77
N TRP A 185 -14.61 -4.60 0.39
CA TRP A 185 -14.31 -5.77 1.23
C TRP A 185 -13.48 -5.44 2.48
N LEU A 186 -12.87 -4.25 2.60
CA LEU A 186 -12.28 -3.82 3.89
C LEU A 186 -13.33 -3.32 4.89
N PHE A 187 -14.57 -3.10 4.45
CA PHE A 187 -15.70 -2.75 5.31
C PHE A 187 -16.52 -4.00 5.67
N VAL A 188 -16.86 -4.80 4.65
CA VAL A 188 -17.67 -6.01 4.80
C VAL A 188 -17.06 -7.13 3.97
N ASP A 189 -16.56 -8.16 4.67
CA ASP A 189 -16.08 -9.40 4.05
C ASP A 189 -16.69 -10.59 4.78
N GLU A 190 -17.65 -11.26 4.15
CA GLU A 190 -18.32 -12.44 4.70
C GLU A 190 -17.40 -13.65 4.83
N THR A 191 -16.24 -13.62 4.16
CA THR A 191 -15.24 -14.68 4.20
C THR A 191 -14.17 -14.47 5.26
N ALA A 192 -14.11 -13.29 5.86
CA ALA A 192 -13.12 -12.97 6.88
C ALA A 192 -13.51 -13.56 8.26
N ASP A 193 -12.51 -13.95 9.04
CA ASP A 193 -12.70 -14.37 10.45
C ASP A 193 -13.17 -13.20 11.34
N GLY A 194 -12.91 -11.96 10.90
CA GLY A 194 -13.30 -10.73 11.59
C GLY A 194 -14.74 -10.33 11.28
N LYS A 195 -15.43 -9.76 12.27
CA LYS A 195 -16.76 -9.18 12.06
C LYS A 195 -16.64 -7.78 11.49
N ALA A 196 -17.43 -7.50 10.46
CA ALA A 196 -17.67 -6.13 9.99
C ALA A 196 -18.15 -5.25 11.16
N MET A 197 -17.77 -3.98 11.12
CA MET A 197 -18.21 -2.99 12.09
C MET A 197 -19.34 -2.17 11.47
N TYR A 198 -20.33 -1.84 12.30
CA TYR A 198 -21.47 -1.04 11.90
C TYR A 198 -21.69 0.10 12.89
N ASP A 199 -22.20 1.24 12.41
CA ASP A 199 -22.69 2.30 13.26
C ASP A 199 -24.10 1.99 13.82
N GLU A 200 -24.66 2.93 14.58
CA GLU A 200 -25.99 2.80 15.21
C GLU A 200 -27.13 2.66 14.18
N ASP A 201 -26.93 3.14 12.95
CA ASP A 201 -27.89 3.05 11.85
C ASP A 201 -27.68 1.78 10.99
N GLY A 202 -26.71 0.94 11.34
CA GLY A 202 -26.39 -0.30 10.63
C GLY A 202 -25.55 -0.10 9.37
N GLN A 203 -24.89 1.04 9.20
CA GLN A 203 -24.01 1.32 8.05
C GLN A 203 -22.61 0.79 8.32
N ALA A 204 -21.97 0.22 7.30
CA ALA A 204 -20.63 -0.34 7.45
C ALA A 204 -19.60 0.77 7.72
N ILE A 205 -18.73 0.53 8.70
CA ILE A 205 -17.70 1.49 9.11
C ILE A 205 -16.30 0.90 9.13
N VAL A 206 -15.31 1.75 8.92
CA VAL A 206 -13.90 1.46 9.24
C VAL A 206 -13.31 2.62 10.04
N SER A 207 -12.46 2.30 11.02
CA SER A 207 -11.85 3.28 11.90
C SER A 207 -10.33 3.21 11.86
N PHE A 208 -9.68 4.37 11.92
CA PHE A 208 -8.23 4.50 12.03
C PHE A 208 -7.84 5.72 12.88
N LYS A 209 -6.54 5.92 13.13
CA LYS A 209 -6.05 7.08 13.89
C LYS A 209 -5.28 8.04 12.99
N LEU A 210 -5.82 9.24 12.82
CA LEU A 210 -5.10 10.38 12.24
C LEU A 210 -4.10 10.94 13.26
N PHE A 211 -2.83 11.10 12.82
CA PHE A 211 -1.69 11.53 13.65
C PHE A 211 -1.48 10.69 14.93
N GLY A 212 -1.96 9.44 14.93
CA GLY A 212 -1.89 8.55 16.10
C GLY A 212 -2.78 8.96 17.29
N GLN A 213 -3.59 10.02 17.16
CA GLN A 213 -4.35 10.60 18.28
C GLN A 213 -5.84 10.74 18.00
N ILE A 214 -6.21 11.20 16.80
CA ILE A 214 -7.61 11.50 16.46
C ILE A 214 -8.21 10.24 15.82
N PRO A 215 -9.17 9.56 16.45
CA PRO A 215 -9.96 8.53 15.78
C PRO A 215 -10.71 9.14 14.61
N VAL A 216 -10.62 8.50 13.45
CA VAL A 216 -11.37 8.84 12.26
C VAL A 216 -12.20 7.63 11.85
N THR A 217 -13.51 7.82 11.71
CA THR A 217 -14.46 6.78 11.27
C THR A 217 -14.97 7.13 9.88
N TYR A 218 -14.94 6.17 8.96
CA TYR A 218 -15.62 6.28 7.67
C TYR A 218 -16.94 5.55 7.73
N HIS A 219 -18.02 6.23 7.37
CA HIS A 219 -19.35 5.67 7.20
C HIS A 219 -19.59 5.45 5.72
N ASN A 220 -19.78 4.19 5.31
CA ASN A 220 -19.92 3.77 3.92
C ASN A 220 -21.21 2.94 3.76
N PRO A 221 -22.39 3.59 3.70
CA PRO A 221 -23.69 2.91 3.70
C PRO A 221 -23.89 1.96 2.52
N ASP A 222 -23.34 2.30 1.36
CA ASP A 222 -23.46 1.50 0.13
C ASP A 222 -22.48 0.32 0.09
N ALA A 223 -21.59 0.20 1.09
CA ALA A 223 -20.48 -0.76 1.12
C ALA A 223 -19.72 -0.82 -0.23
N SER A 224 -19.54 0.35 -0.86
CA SER A 224 -18.92 0.48 -2.18
C SER A 224 -17.41 0.74 -2.05
N ASP A 225 -16.67 0.58 -3.16
CA ASP A 225 -15.25 0.93 -3.18
C ASP A 225 -15.07 2.44 -3.06
N LEU A 226 -14.28 2.87 -2.08
CA LEU A 226 -13.90 4.26 -1.86
C LEU A 226 -12.58 4.56 -2.58
N TYR A 227 -12.55 4.36 -3.89
CA TYR A 227 -11.37 4.61 -4.74
C TYR A 227 -11.32 6.06 -5.22
N GLY A 228 -10.63 6.91 -4.47
CA GLY A 228 -10.53 8.33 -4.77
C GLY A 228 -11.84 9.10 -4.54
N VAL A 229 -12.82 8.47 -3.88
CA VAL A 229 -14.12 9.07 -3.55
C VAL A 229 -13.93 10.07 -2.42
N SER A 230 -14.63 11.20 -2.50
CA SER A 230 -14.61 12.22 -1.44
C SER A 230 -15.82 12.04 -0.52
N PRO A 231 -15.69 12.33 0.79
CA PRO A 231 -16.84 12.41 1.68
C PRO A 231 -17.87 13.41 1.19
N LYS A 232 -19.12 13.22 1.59
CA LYS A 232 -20.22 14.17 1.42
C LYS A 232 -20.40 15.05 2.66
N LYS A 233 -19.99 14.55 3.83
CA LYS A 233 -20.17 15.21 5.12
C LYS A 233 -19.08 14.83 6.10
N TYR A 234 -18.71 15.76 6.99
CA TYR A 234 -17.92 15.48 8.20
C TYR A 234 -18.69 15.89 9.45
N VAL A 235 -18.55 15.10 10.51
CA VAL A 235 -18.93 15.46 11.88
C VAL A 235 -17.66 15.45 12.72
N ILE A 236 -17.31 16.60 13.30
CA ILE A 236 -16.07 16.78 14.05
C ILE A 236 -16.42 17.04 15.50
N THR A 237 -16.10 16.09 16.36
CA THR A 237 -16.28 16.22 17.81
C THR A 237 -15.03 16.83 18.42
N MET A 238 -15.20 17.92 19.17
CA MET A 238 -14.16 18.60 19.90
C MET A 238 -14.01 18.02 21.32
N ARG A 239 -12.83 18.21 21.94
CA ARG A 239 -12.55 17.73 23.30
C ARG A 239 -13.35 18.42 24.40
N ASP A 240 -13.94 19.58 24.10
CA ASP A 240 -14.86 20.28 25.01
C ASP A 240 -16.32 19.77 24.87
N GLY A 241 -16.55 18.78 24.01
CA GLY A 241 -17.86 18.20 23.74
C GLY A 241 -18.67 18.92 22.65
N SER A 242 -18.18 20.05 22.12
CA SER A 242 -18.83 20.70 20.99
C SER A 242 -18.68 19.89 19.70
N VAL A 243 -19.69 19.94 18.84
CA VAL A 243 -19.72 19.23 17.56
C VAL A 243 -19.89 20.23 16.43
N GLU A 244 -19.08 20.09 15.39
CA GLU A 244 -19.12 20.91 14.19
C GLU A 244 -19.40 20.00 12.99
N THR A 245 -20.47 20.30 12.25
CA THR A 245 -20.86 19.55 11.03
C THR A 245 -20.48 20.35 9.79
N VAL A 246 -19.89 19.67 8.82
CA VAL A 246 -19.53 20.23 7.51
C VAL A 246 -20.23 19.41 6.44
N GLU A 247 -21.19 20.01 5.74
CA GLU A 247 -21.92 19.40 4.62
C GLU A 247 -21.17 19.68 3.29
N ASP A 248 -19.91 19.27 3.24
CA ASP A 248 -19.04 19.42 2.07
C ASP A 248 -17.96 18.32 2.08
N SER A 249 -17.33 18.13 0.93
CA SER A 249 -16.21 17.23 0.69
C SER A 249 -14.90 17.64 1.36
N ALA A 250 -14.74 18.93 1.67
CA ALA A 250 -13.56 19.48 2.34
C ALA A 250 -13.94 20.24 3.61
N VAL A 251 -13.15 20.04 4.66
CA VAL A 251 -13.24 20.75 5.93
C VAL A 251 -12.54 22.11 5.81
N PRO A 252 -13.23 23.22 6.10
CA PRO A 252 -12.69 24.57 5.89
C PRO A 252 -11.61 24.94 6.91
N ASN A 253 -10.89 26.02 6.60
CA ASN A 253 -9.67 26.45 7.30
C ASN A 253 -9.74 26.44 8.83
N LYS A 254 -10.79 27.06 9.38
CA LYS A 254 -10.98 27.17 10.83
C LYS A 254 -10.93 25.81 11.54
N LEU A 255 -11.47 24.76 10.92
CA LEU A 255 -11.50 23.41 11.47
C LEU A 255 -10.27 22.59 11.01
N ALA A 256 -9.84 22.71 9.77
CA ALA A 256 -8.63 22.05 9.26
C ALA A 256 -7.38 22.37 10.09
N VAL A 257 -7.19 23.63 10.50
CA VAL A 257 -6.08 24.03 11.37
C VAL A 257 -6.18 23.40 12.76
N LYS A 258 -7.39 23.21 13.30
CA LYS A 258 -7.60 22.52 14.58
C LYS A 258 -7.25 21.03 14.47
N ILE A 259 -7.66 20.37 13.38
CA ILE A 259 -7.32 18.97 13.09
C ILE A 259 -5.80 18.81 13.04
N ARG A 260 -5.11 19.66 12.27
CA ARG A 260 -3.65 19.62 12.12
C ARG A 260 -2.89 19.81 13.44
N ARG A 261 -3.45 20.58 14.39
CA ARG A 261 -2.83 20.83 15.70
C ARG A 261 -3.10 19.74 16.74
N THR A 262 -4.04 18.82 16.48
CA THR A 262 -4.45 17.67 17.31
C THR A 262 -4.92 17.94 18.74
N THR A 263 -4.78 19.16 19.27
CA THR A 263 -5.06 19.48 20.67
C THR A 263 -6.55 19.64 21.00
N LYS A 264 -7.37 20.01 20.01
CA LYS A 264 -8.78 20.36 20.24
C LYS A 264 -9.78 19.34 19.70
N VAL A 265 -9.39 18.54 18.72
CA VAL A 265 -10.26 17.55 18.08
C VAL A 265 -10.20 16.25 18.87
N ALA A 266 -11.37 15.68 19.16
CA ALA A 266 -11.55 14.41 19.84
C ALA A 266 -11.74 13.27 18.84
N SER A 267 -12.62 13.42 17.84
CA SER A 267 -12.85 12.46 16.76
C SER A 267 -13.31 13.15 15.47
N ILE A 268 -13.26 12.43 14.36
CA ILE A 268 -13.79 12.84 13.06
C ILE A 268 -14.59 11.68 12.47
N ASP A 269 -15.81 11.94 12.08
CA ASP A 269 -16.66 10.99 11.35
C ASP A 269 -16.85 11.55 9.93
N ALA A 270 -16.46 10.78 8.91
CA ALA A 270 -16.58 11.16 7.51
C ALA A 270 -17.57 10.22 6.80
N PHE A 271 -18.57 10.81 6.15
CA PHE A 271 -19.68 10.08 5.54
C PHE A 271 -19.53 10.11 4.03
N PHE A 272 -19.54 8.94 3.39
CA PHE A 272 -19.36 8.75 1.95
C PHE A 272 -20.69 8.46 1.24
#